data_AF-A0A7Y3UJS7-F1
#
_entry.id   AF-A0A7Y3UJS7-F1
#
_cell.length_a   1.000
_cell.length_b   1.000
_cell.length_c   1.000
_cell.angle_alpha   90.00
_cell.angle_beta   90.00
_cell.angle_gamma   90.00
#
_symmetry.space_group_name_H-M   'P 1'
#
loop_
_entity.id
_entity.type
_entity.pdbx_description
1 polymer ?
#
loop_
_entity_poly.entity_id
_entity_poly.type
_entity_poly.pdbx_seq_one_letter_code
_entity_poly.pdbx_strand_id
1 'polypeptide(L)' 'MIEIGERSGKLDMMLAKAADNYDKEIDAAVTSMISLIEPVMVTFIGCAIGTIVLALFMPLIKLMSSMGTF' A
#
# COMPACT_ATOMS: atom_id res chain seq x y z
N MET A 1 28.34 -22.13 15.65
CA MET A 1 27.23 -21.37 16.26
C MET A 1 26.26 -22.30 16.99
N ILE A 2 25.73 -23.33 16.33
CA ILE A 2 24.84 -24.34 16.98
C ILE A 2 25.57 -25.08 18.12
N GLU A 3 26.82 -25.48 17.92
CA GLU A 3 27.67 -26.13 18.95
C GLU A 3 27.90 -25.28 20.22
N ILE A 4 27.77 -23.95 20.12
CA ILE A 4 27.97 -23.02 21.26
C ILE A 4 26.66 -22.87 22.07
N GLY A 5 25.50 -22.86 21.41
CA GLY A 5 24.19 -22.81 22.06
C GLY A 5 23.83 -24.11 22.79
N GLU A 6 24.28 -25.25 22.26
CA GLU A 6 24.08 -26.59 22.82
C GLU A 6 24.92 -26.80 24.10
N ARG A 7 26.20 -26.38 24.11
CA ARG A 7 27.04 -26.41 25.32
C ARG A 7 26.60 -25.44 26.42
N SER A 8 25.84 -24.40 26.07
CA SER A 8 25.30 -23.40 27.00
C SER A 8 23.92 -23.78 27.57
N GLY A 9 23.26 -24.83 27.04
CA GLY A 9 21.86 -25.13 27.36
C GLY A 9 20.85 -24.05 26.91
N LYS A 10 21.25 -23.15 25.99
CA LYS A 10 20.46 -21.98 25.57
C LYS A 10 19.95 -22.08 24.13
N LEU A 11 20.13 -23.22 23.47
CA LEU A 11 19.75 -23.43 22.08
C LEU A 11 18.26 -23.15 21.83
N ASP A 12 17.37 -23.66 22.68
CA ASP A 12 15.92 -23.39 22.60
C ASP A 12 15.61 -21.89 22.68
N MET A 13 16.28 -21.18 23.59
CA MET A 13 16.10 -19.73 23.74
C MET A 13 16.61 -18.95 22.52
N MET A 14 17.68 -19.42 21.88
CA MET A 14 18.19 -18.82 20.64
C MET A 14 17.26 -19.08 19.45
N LEU A 15 16.66 -20.28 19.37
CA LEU A 15 15.67 -20.62 18.34
C LEU A 15 14.39 -19.80 18.50
N ALA A 16 13.88 -19.65 19.72
CA ALA A 16 12.73 -18.79 20.02
C ALA A 16 13.00 -17.33 19.62
N LYS A 17 14.19 -16.80 19.94
CA LYS A 17 14.56 -15.44 19.58
C LYS A 17 14.73 -15.24 18.07
N ALA A 18 15.17 -16.28 17.34
CA ALA A 18 15.21 -16.25 15.89
C ALA A 18 13.79 -16.24 15.28
N ALA A 19 12.88 -17.06 15.82
CA ALA A 19 11.48 -17.05 15.40
C ALA A 19 10.83 -15.68 15.62
N ASP A 20 10.99 -15.09 16.81
CA ASP A 20 10.48 -13.74 17.13
C ASP A 20 11.03 -12.65 16.19
N ASN A 21 12.27 -12.81 15.72
CA ASN A 21 12.87 -11.87 14.77
C ASN A 21 12.27 -12.04 13.36
N TYR A 22 12.10 -13.28 12.91
CA TYR A 22 11.48 -13.56 11.61
C TYR A 22 10.03 -13.06 11.56
N ASP A 23 9.25 -13.28 12.63
CA ASP A 23 7.87 -12.79 12.69
C ASP A 23 7.82 -11.25 12.58
N LYS A 24 8.72 -10.55 13.28
CA LYS A 24 8.81 -9.07 13.18
C LYS A 24 9.24 -8.60 11.80
N GLU A 25 10.17 -9.29 11.16
CA GLU A 25 10.60 -8.97 9.79
C GLU A 25 9.47 -9.18 8.79
N ILE A 26 8.70 -10.26 8.93
CA ILE A 26 7.53 -10.54 8.10
C ILE A 26 6.45 -9.48 8.33
N ASP A 27 6.11 -9.16 9.58
CA ASP A 27 5.11 -8.13 9.89
C ASP A 27 5.50 -6.76 9.32
N ALA A 28 6.77 -6.37 9.44
CA ALA A 28 7.28 -5.13 8.87
C ALA A 28 7.20 -5.15 7.33
N ALA A 29 7.56 -6.26 6.70
CA ALA A 29 7.48 -6.43 5.26
C ALA A 29 6.02 -6.33 4.77
N VAL A 30 5.10 -7.05 5.40
CA VAL A 30 3.66 -7.02 5.08
C VAL A 30 3.09 -5.61 5.26
N THR A 31 3.40 -4.96 6.37
CA THR A 31 2.95 -3.58 6.64
C THR A 31 3.44 -2.61 5.57
N SER A 32 4.72 -2.72 5.17
CA SER A 32 5.29 -1.87 4.12
C SER A 32 4.65 -2.12 2.74
N MET A 33 4.33 -3.38 2.42
CA MET A 33 3.61 -3.72 1.20
C MET A 33 2.21 -3.11 1.19
N ILE A 34 1.47 -3.24 2.28
CA ILE A 34 0.12 -2.67 2.41
C ILE A 34 0.15 -1.14 2.29
N SER A 35 1.12 -0.48 2.94
CA SER A 35 1.29 0.97 2.88
C SER A 35 1.52 1.51 1.46
N LEU A 36 2.03 0.69 0.54
CA LEU A 36 2.21 1.07 -0.87
C LEU A 36 0.97 0.76 -1.72
N ILE A 37 0.19 -0.26 -1.35
CA ILE A 37 -1.06 -0.61 -2.06
C ILE A 37 -2.12 0.48 -1.88
N GLU A 38 -2.22 1.06 -0.69
CA GLU A 38 -3.20 2.11 -0.37
C GLU A 38 -3.12 3.33 -1.32
N PRO A 39 -1.97 4.02 -1.49
CA PRO A 39 -1.88 5.17 -2.38
C PRO A 39 -2.14 4.83 -3.85
N VAL A 40 -1.81 3.61 -4.29
CA VAL A 40 -2.09 3.15 -5.66
C VAL A 40 -3.60 3.03 -5.90
N MET A 41 -4.34 2.43 -4.95
CA MET A 41 -5.80 2.33 -5.06
C MET A 41 -6.46 3.71 -5.07
N VAL A 42 -6.06 4.61 -4.17
CA VAL A 42 -6.60 5.98 -4.11
C VAL A 42 -6.32 6.75 -5.39
N THR A 43 -5.10 6.64 -5.94
CA THR A 43 -4.74 7.30 -7.21
C THR A 43 -5.62 6.79 -8.35
N PHE A 44 -5.84 5.48 -8.44
CA PHE A 44 -6.67 4.90 -9.49
C PHE A 44 -8.13 5.36 -9.41
N ILE A 45 -8.71 5.36 -8.21
CA ILE A 45 -10.07 5.87 -7.96
C ILE A 45 -10.16 7.36 -8.30
N GLY A 46 -9.17 8.15 -7.88
CA GLY A 46 -9.08 9.57 -8.18
C GLY A 46 -9.04 9.86 -9.68
N CYS A 47 -8.25 9.11 -10.45
CA CYS A 47 -8.20 9.22 -11.91
C CYS A 47 -9.53 8.84 -12.58
N ALA A 48 -10.19 7.77 -12.11
CA ALA A 48 -11.48 7.35 -12.62
C ALA A 48 -12.56 8.42 -12.40
N ILE A 49 -12.66 8.94 -11.17
CA ILE A 49 -13.59 10.02 -10.82
C ILE A 49 -13.25 11.30 -11.60
N GLY A 50 -11.97 11.66 -11.70
CA GLY A 50 -11.52 12.83 -12.45
C GLY A 50 -11.96 12.78 -13.92
N THR A 51 -11.87 11.61 -14.54
CA THR A 51 -12.31 11.40 -15.93
C THR A 51 -13.83 11.55 -16.07
N ILE A 52 -14.60 11.03 -15.11
CA ILE A 52 -16.06 11.19 -15.08
C ILE A 52 -16.44 12.68 -14.97
N VAL A 53 -15.79 13.42 -14.07
CA VAL A 53 -16.03 14.86 -13.90
C VAL A 53 -15.73 15.61 -15.20
N LEU A 54 -14.58 15.35 -15.84
CA LEU A 54 -14.24 15.97 -17.11
C LEU A 54 -15.27 15.65 -18.22
N ALA A 55 -15.74 14.40 -18.29
CA ALA A 55 -16.76 13.97 -19.25
C ALA A 55 -18.12 14.67 -19.03
N LEU A 56 -18.45 15.04 -17.79
CA LEU A 56 -19.69 15.76 -17.46
C LEU A 56 -19.57 17.27 -17.64
N PHE A 57 -18.42 17.87 -17.31
CA PHE A 57 -18.21 19.31 -17.43
C PHE A 57 -18.00 19.76 -18.89
N MET A 58 -17.33 18.94 -19.72
CA MET A 58 -17.11 19.27 -21.13
C MET A 58 -18.42 19.58 -21.90
N PRO A 59 -19.48 18.75 -21.85
CA PRO A 59 -20.74 19.05 -22.53
C PRO A 59 -21.47 20.25 -21.91
N LEU A 60 -21.38 20.46 -20.59
CA LEU A 60 -21.95 21.66 -19.96
C LEU A 60 -21.30 22.94 -20.49
N ILE A 61 -19.98 22.97 -20.60
CA ILE A 61 -19.24 24.10 -21.18
C ILE A 61 -19.62 24.30 -22.64
N LYS A 62 -19.71 23.22 -23.42
CA LYS A 62 -20.13 23.28 -24.84
C LYS A 62 -21.55 23.83 -25.01
N LEU A 63 -22.49 23.41 -24.14
CA LEU A 63 -23.85 23.91 -24.12
C LEU A 63 -23.89 25.39 -23.74
N MET A 64 -23.17 25.80 -22.69
CA MET A 64 -23.07 27.22 -22.31
C MET A 64 -22.46 28.06 -23.43
N SER A 65 -21.42 27.59 -24.11
CA SER A 65 -20.83 28.33 -25.24
C SER A 65 -21.77 28.39 -26.45
N SER A 66 -22.53 27.32 -26.71
CA SER A 66 -23.47 27.25 -27.82
C SER A 66 -24.77 28.03 -27.55
N MET A 67 -25.17 28.19 -26.29
CA MET A 67 -26.34 28.96 -25.88
C MET A 67 -26.00 30.43 -25.58
N GLY A 68 -24.74 30.72 -25.28
CA GLY A 68 -24.20 32.06 -25.06
C GLY A 68 -23.59 32.71 -26.31
N THR A 69 -24.01 32.29 -27.49
CA THR A 69 -23.77 33.00 -28.76
C THR A 69 -25.13 33.45 -29.28
N PHE A 70 -25.57 34.71 -29.25
CA PHE A 70 -24.90 36.02 -29.36
C PHE A 70 -23.68 36.32 -28.48
#